data_AF-A0A3E0VHJ7-F1
#
_entry.id   AF-A0A3E0VHJ7-F1
#
_cell.length_a   1.000
_cell.length_b   1.000
_cell.length_c   1.000
_cell.angle_alpha   90.00
_cell.angle_beta   90.00
_cell.angle_gamma   90.00
#
_symmetry.space_group_name_H-M   'P 1'
#
loop_
_entity.id
_entity.type
_entity.pdbx_description
1 polymer ?
#
loop_
_entity_poly.entity_id
_entity_poly.type
_entity_poly.pdbx_seq_one_letter_code
_entity_poly.pdbx_strand_id
1 'polypeptide(L)'
;MARTVLSQADISRALTRISHEILESNRGAGGLVILGVPTRGVFLARRIAAIIQRIEPDAPASLVGALDATMYRDDLARNITRTPQPTDIPAGGVDGKTVVLVDDVLYSGRTIRAALDALSDIGRPRVVRLAVLVDRGHRELPIRADFVGKNLPTSTDERINVRLSEVDELEEVSIEGPRDETRVTGDAAPRVFHDAFDEGSDEPDGGTR
;
A
#
# COMPACT_ATOMS: atom_id res chain seq x y z
N MET A 1 -6.29 -13.62 10.35
CA MET A 1 -7.13 -12.53 10.91
C MET A 1 -6.36 -11.23 10.79
N ALA A 2 -7.03 -10.12 10.47
CA ALA A 2 -6.39 -8.80 10.41
C ALA A 2 -6.29 -8.20 11.82
N ARG A 3 -5.13 -7.64 12.15
CA ARG A 3 -4.86 -6.94 13.42
C ARG A 3 -4.66 -5.45 13.15
N THR A 4 -5.48 -4.60 13.74
CA THR A 4 -5.32 -3.15 13.67
C THR A 4 -4.03 -2.71 14.40
N VAL A 5 -3.23 -1.87 13.72
CA VAL A 5 -1.93 -1.37 14.19
C VAL A 5 -1.84 0.15 14.23
N LEU A 6 -2.75 0.84 13.53
CA LEU A 6 -2.99 2.28 13.67
C LEU A 6 -4.50 2.51 13.68
N SER A 7 -4.98 3.20 14.71
CA SER A 7 -6.32 3.77 14.76
C SER A 7 -6.40 5.09 13.99
N GLN A 8 -7.61 5.60 13.75
CA GLN A 8 -7.84 6.96 13.24
C GLN A 8 -7.06 8.05 14.00
N ALA A 9 -7.01 7.95 15.34
CA ALA A 9 -6.27 8.90 16.17
C ALA A 9 -4.76 8.80 15.93
N ASP A 10 -4.23 7.59 15.70
CA ASP A 10 -2.82 7.40 15.39
C ASP A 10 -2.47 7.94 13.99
N ILE A 11 -3.32 7.70 13.00
CA ILE A 11 -3.16 8.26 11.65
C ILE A 11 -3.16 9.79 11.70
N SER A 12 -4.11 10.39 12.40
CA SER A 12 -4.20 11.85 12.56
C SER A 12 -2.94 12.43 13.22
N ARG A 13 -2.41 11.78 14.27
CA ARG A 13 -1.16 12.18 14.92
C ARG A 13 0.05 12.03 13.99
N ALA A 14 0.13 10.92 13.26
CA ALA A 14 1.21 10.67 12.31
C ALA A 14 1.23 11.72 11.20
N LEU A 15 0.08 12.04 10.61
CA LEU A 15 -0.04 13.08 9.59
C LEU A 15 0.33 14.46 10.11
N THR A 16 -0.08 14.81 11.33
CA THR A 16 0.29 16.08 11.96
C THR A 16 1.81 16.19 12.13
N ARG A 17 2.45 15.12 12.61
CA ARG A 17 3.90 15.08 12.75
C ARG A 17 4.61 15.20 11.39
N ILE A 18 4.19 14.44 10.39
CA ILE A 18 4.74 14.53 9.02
C ILE A 18 4.63 15.96 8.48
N SER A 19 3.48 16.63 8.67
CA SER A 19 3.31 18.03 8.23
C SER A 19 4.31 18.99 8.88
N HIS A 20 4.59 18.84 10.17
CA HIS A 20 5.61 19.64 10.86
C HIS A 20 7.02 19.33 10.33
N GLU A 21 7.37 18.06 10.16
CA GLU A 21 8.68 17.64 9.63
C GLU A 21 8.91 18.16 8.19
N ILE A 22 7.87 18.16 7.34
CA ILE A 22 7.93 18.72 5.98
C ILE A 22 8.23 20.23 6.04
N LEU A 23 7.51 20.97 6.88
CA LEU A 23 7.69 22.41 7.01
C LEU A 23 9.07 22.76 7.56
N GLU A 24 9.55 22.05 8.57
CA GLU A 24 10.90 22.26 9.12
C GLU A 24 11.97 21.97 8.07
N SER A 25 11.86 20.84 7.37
CA SER A 25 12.81 20.41 6.34
C SER A 25 12.80 21.29 5.08
N ASN A 26 11.68 21.97 4.79
CA ASN A 26 11.56 22.93 3.69
C ASN A 26 11.79 24.38 4.10
N ARG A 27 11.85 24.68 5.42
CA ARG A 27 11.89 26.04 6.00
C ARG A 27 10.65 26.88 5.66
N GLY A 28 9.47 26.30 5.87
CA GLY A 28 8.15 26.88 5.58
C GLY A 28 7.50 26.27 4.33
N ALA A 29 6.35 26.82 3.91
CA ALA A 29 5.61 26.32 2.75
C ALA A 29 6.09 26.88 1.39
N GLY A 30 7.02 27.83 1.40
CA GLY A 30 7.57 28.46 0.19
C GLY A 30 8.17 27.45 -0.79
N GLY A 31 7.68 27.47 -2.04
CA GLY A 31 8.17 26.59 -3.10
C GLY A 31 7.93 25.10 -2.85
N LEU A 32 6.99 24.74 -1.97
CA LEU A 32 6.58 23.37 -1.68
C LEU A 32 5.49 22.92 -2.65
N VAL A 33 5.58 21.68 -3.13
CA VAL A 33 4.51 20.97 -3.86
C VAL A 33 4.36 19.58 -3.25
N ILE A 34 3.12 19.17 -2.98
CA ILE A 34 2.81 17.85 -2.43
C ILE A 34 2.02 17.09 -3.48
N LEU A 35 2.57 15.97 -3.95
CA LEU A 35 1.93 15.14 -4.97
C LEU A 35 1.62 13.78 -4.37
N GLY A 36 0.33 13.48 -4.24
CA GLY A 36 -0.09 12.14 -3.83
C GLY A 36 -0.03 11.15 -4.98
N VAL A 37 0.51 9.96 -4.72
CA VAL A 37 0.44 8.84 -5.65
C VAL A 37 -0.92 8.15 -5.46
N PRO A 38 -1.75 8.01 -6.51
CA PRO A 38 -3.06 7.39 -6.39
C PRO A 38 -3.00 5.97 -5.82
N THR A 39 -4.04 5.48 -5.14
CA THR A 39 -5.29 6.17 -4.81
C THR A 39 -5.20 6.86 -3.44
N ARG A 40 -4.81 6.12 -2.39
CA ARG A 40 -4.81 6.61 -1.01
C ARG A 40 -3.75 7.69 -0.72
N GLY A 41 -2.61 7.66 -1.40
CA GLY A 41 -1.59 8.70 -1.29
C GLY A 41 -2.12 10.11 -1.64
N VAL A 42 -3.11 10.22 -2.55
CA VAL A 42 -3.77 11.50 -2.87
C VAL A 42 -4.58 12.04 -1.70
N PHE A 43 -5.33 11.19 -1.00
CA PHE A 43 -6.09 11.62 0.18
C PHE A 43 -5.15 12.04 1.32
N LEU A 44 -4.08 11.28 1.55
CA LEU A 44 -3.04 11.64 2.53
C LEU A 44 -2.37 12.97 2.18
N ALA A 45 -2.00 13.20 0.91
CA ALA A 45 -1.43 14.45 0.44
C ALA A 45 -2.33 15.65 0.73
N ARG A 46 -3.64 15.53 0.45
CA ARG A 46 -4.64 16.58 0.73
C ARG A 46 -4.75 16.87 2.21
N ARG A 47 -4.76 15.83 3.06
CA ARG A 47 -4.79 16.00 4.52
C ARG A 47 -3.53 16.69 5.04
N ILE A 48 -2.35 16.30 4.56
CA ILE A 48 -1.07 16.93 4.92
C ILE A 48 -1.09 18.41 4.52
N ALA A 49 -1.52 18.74 3.31
CA ALA A 49 -1.63 20.11 2.82
C ALA A 49 -2.60 20.95 3.67
N ALA A 50 -3.76 20.41 4.04
CA ALA A 50 -4.71 21.08 4.90
C ALA A 50 -4.17 21.32 6.32
N ILE A 51 -3.37 20.39 6.86
CA ILE A 51 -2.67 20.59 8.14
C ILE A 51 -1.61 21.69 7.99
N ILE A 52 -0.82 21.68 6.92
CA ILE A 52 0.18 22.72 6.64
C ILE A 52 -0.45 24.10 6.55
N GLN A 53 -1.55 24.25 5.81
CA GLN A 53 -2.26 25.53 5.70
C GLN A 53 -2.83 26.02 7.04
N ARG A 54 -3.13 25.11 7.98
CA ARG A 54 -3.54 25.49 9.33
C ARG A 54 -2.36 26.00 10.17
N ILE A 55 -1.17 25.43 9.96
CA ILE A 55 0.07 25.82 10.65
C ILE A 55 0.61 27.13 10.07
N GLU A 56 0.57 27.29 8.76
CA GLU A 56 1.06 28.44 8.00
C GLU A 56 -0.05 28.93 7.05
N PRO A 57 -0.93 29.86 7.51
CA PRO A 57 -2.08 30.33 6.73
C PRO A 57 -1.73 30.98 5.39
N ASP A 58 -0.51 31.49 5.23
CA ASP A 58 0.00 32.07 3.98
C ASP A 58 0.46 31.01 2.97
N ALA A 59 0.45 29.73 3.33
CA ALA A 59 0.79 28.64 2.42
C ALA A 59 -0.16 28.63 1.19
N PRO A 60 0.36 28.44 -0.03
CA PRO A 60 -0.46 28.49 -1.24
C PRO A 60 -1.61 27.48 -1.21
N ALA A 61 -2.84 27.91 -1.50
CA ALA A 61 -4.00 27.00 -1.57
C ALA A 61 -3.78 25.83 -2.56
N SER A 62 -3.04 26.10 -3.64
CA SER A 62 -2.67 25.15 -4.69
C SER A 62 -1.33 24.44 -4.41
N LEU A 63 -1.04 24.05 -3.17
CA LEU A 63 0.23 23.34 -2.87
C LEU A 63 0.13 21.82 -3.12
N VAL A 64 -1.07 21.28 -3.37
CA VAL A 64 -1.34 19.83 -3.47
C VAL A 64 -1.90 19.42 -4.82
N GLY A 65 -1.42 18.28 -5.32
CA GLY A 65 -1.88 17.65 -6.55
C GLY A 65 -1.79 16.12 -6.49
N ALA A 66 -1.91 15.47 -7.65
CA ALA A 66 -1.83 14.02 -7.81
C ALA A 66 -0.88 13.66 -8.95
N LEU A 67 -0.11 12.59 -8.77
CA LEU A 67 0.80 12.06 -9.79
C LEU A 67 0.50 10.59 -10.04
N ASP A 68 -0.16 10.28 -11.16
CA ASP A 68 -0.40 8.90 -11.55
C ASP A 68 0.79 8.33 -12.31
N ALA A 69 1.41 7.32 -11.72
CA ALA A 69 2.58 6.63 -12.28
C ALA A 69 2.22 5.28 -12.91
N THR A 70 0.93 4.98 -13.11
CA THR A 70 0.45 3.67 -13.58
C THR A 70 1.13 3.21 -14.88
N MET A 71 1.35 4.12 -15.83
CA MET A 71 2.00 3.82 -17.11
C MET A 71 3.52 3.60 -17.03
N TYR A 72 4.15 3.95 -15.90
CA TYR A 72 5.60 3.88 -15.68
C TYR A 72 6.01 2.63 -14.89
N ARG A 73 5.05 1.78 -14.50
CA ARG A 73 5.35 0.58 -13.73
C ARG A 73 5.95 -0.50 -14.61
N ASP A 74 7.08 -1.04 -14.18
CA ASP A 74 7.84 -2.09 -14.87
C ASP A 74 7.15 -3.46 -14.85
N ASP A 75 6.18 -3.65 -13.95
CA ASP A 75 5.38 -4.86 -13.80
C ASP A 75 4.01 -4.79 -14.48
N LEU A 76 3.73 -3.76 -15.28
CA LEU A 76 2.44 -3.54 -15.95
C LEU A 76 1.99 -4.74 -16.80
N ALA A 77 2.94 -5.43 -17.44
CA ALA A 77 2.67 -6.63 -18.23
C ALA A 77 2.17 -7.84 -17.40
N ARG A 78 2.41 -7.84 -16.08
CA ARG A 78 1.99 -8.92 -15.16
C ARG A 78 0.76 -8.54 -14.35
N ASN A 79 0.48 -7.25 -14.16
CA ASN A 79 -0.57 -6.74 -13.27
C ASN A 79 -1.34 -5.56 -13.90
N ILE A 80 -2.22 -5.82 -14.88
CA ILE A 80 -3.10 -4.82 -15.54
C ILE A 80 -4.26 -4.36 -14.63
N THR A 81 -4.12 -4.45 -13.32
CA THR A 81 -5.25 -4.36 -12.39
C THR A 81 -5.64 -2.93 -12.00
N ARG A 82 -4.97 -1.90 -12.53
CA ARG A 82 -5.24 -0.50 -12.15
C ARG A 82 -5.49 0.38 -13.37
N THR A 83 -6.68 0.95 -13.44
CA THR A 83 -7.02 1.99 -14.41
C THR A 83 -6.23 3.26 -14.10
N PRO A 84 -5.53 3.85 -15.08
CA PRO A 84 -4.86 5.14 -14.90
C PRO A 84 -5.80 6.19 -14.31
N GLN A 85 -5.25 7.05 -13.46
CA GLN A 85 -5.96 8.17 -12.85
C GLN A 85 -5.40 9.49 -13.41
N PRO A 86 -6.17 10.59 -13.41
CA PRO A 86 -5.65 11.87 -13.85
C PRO A 86 -4.45 12.32 -13.02
N THR A 87 -3.38 12.71 -13.69
CA THR A 87 -2.30 13.50 -13.08
C THR A 87 -2.76 14.95 -13.01
N ASP A 88 -2.64 15.56 -11.83
CA ASP A 88 -3.07 16.93 -11.53
C ASP A 88 -1.91 17.65 -10.86
N ILE A 89 -1.23 18.51 -11.61
CA ILE A 89 -0.07 19.26 -11.12
C ILE A 89 -0.51 20.68 -10.76
N PRO A 90 -0.19 21.16 -9.55
CA PRO A 90 -0.67 22.46 -9.13
C PRO A 90 -0.11 23.62 -9.95
N ALA A 91 -0.82 24.74 -9.91
CA ALA A 91 -0.43 25.96 -10.60
C ALA A 91 1.02 26.36 -10.25
N GLY A 92 1.79 26.71 -11.29
CA GLY A 92 3.21 27.00 -11.18
C GLY A 92 4.13 25.78 -11.25
N GLY A 93 3.61 24.59 -11.54
CA GLY A 93 4.40 23.40 -11.90
C GLY A 93 5.29 22.87 -10.79
N VAL A 94 6.30 22.08 -11.17
CA VAL A 94 7.27 21.44 -10.25
C VAL A 94 8.69 21.99 -10.37
N ASP A 95 8.97 22.80 -11.40
CA ASP A 95 10.32 23.25 -11.73
C ASP A 95 10.94 24.10 -10.62
N GLY A 96 12.16 23.73 -10.19
CA GLY A 96 12.89 24.42 -9.14
C GLY A 96 12.27 24.33 -7.74
N LYS A 97 11.16 23.59 -7.58
CA LYS A 97 10.42 23.44 -6.31
C LYS A 97 10.92 22.25 -5.49
N THR A 98 10.56 22.25 -4.21
CA THR A 98 10.65 21.05 -3.37
C THR A 98 9.37 20.25 -3.57
N VAL A 99 9.47 19.06 -4.15
CA VAL A 99 8.33 18.16 -4.33
C VAL A 99 8.36 17.10 -3.24
N VAL A 100 7.24 16.90 -2.54
CA VAL A 100 7.04 15.78 -1.61
C VAL A 100 6.04 14.83 -2.25
N LEU A 101 6.53 13.66 -2.67
CA LEU A 101 5.68 12.54 -3.06
C LEU A 101 5.05 11.93 -1.81
N VAL A 102 3.76 11.58 -1.89
CA VAL A 102 3.03 10.98 -0.77
C VAL A 102 2.42 9.65 -1.19
N ASP A 103 2.73 8.59 -0.44
CA ASP A 103 2.14 7.26 -0.62
C ASP A 103 1.62 6.70 0.71
N ASP A 104 0.73 5.72 0.66
CA ASP A 104 0.18 5.12 1.87
C ASP A 104 1.17 4.14 2.52
N VAL A 105 1.77 3.25 1.73
CA VAL A 105 2.69 2.21 2.21
C VAL A 105 3.95 2.11 1.35
N LEU A 106 5.11 2.33 1.95
CA LEU A 106 6.39 2.03 1.30
C LEU A 106 6.79 0.56 1.49
N TYR A 107 6.76 -0.20 0.40
CA TYR A 107 7.16 -1.62 0.33
C TYR A 107 8.44 -1.82 -0.50
N SER A 108 8.37 -2.44 -1.68
CA SER A 108 9.54 -2.69 -2.54
C SER A 108 10.22 -1.43 -3.07
N GLY A 109 9.47 -0.33 -3.18
CA GLY A 109 9.91 0.96 -3.74
C GLY A 109 9.53 1.17 -5.21
N ARG A 110 9.00 0.16 -5.91
CA ARG A 110 8.70 0.24 -7.36
C ARG A 110 7.67 1.31 -7.72
N THR A 111 6.62 1.48 -6.91
CA THR A 111 5.62 2.54 -7.09
C THR A 111 6.27 3.92 -7.08
N ILE A 112 7.17 4.17 -6.12
CA ILE A 112 7.88 5.45 -6.02
C ILE A 112 8.87 5.62 -7.16
N ARG A 113 9.55 4.55 -7.59
CA ARG A 113 10.41 4.63 -8.77
C ARG A 113 9.63 5.08 -10.00
N ALA A 114 8.49 4.46 -10.27
CA ALA A 114 7.61 4.84 -11.36
C ALA A 114 7.14 6.30 -11.21
N ALA A 115 6.82 6.75 -9.99
CA ALA A 115 6.45 8.14 -9.73
C ALA A 115 7.60 9.13 -9.98
N LEU A 116 8.84 8.77 -9.67
CA LEU A 116 10.02 9.58 -9.99
C LEU A 116 10.24 9.69 -11.52
N ASP A 117 10.02 8.60 -12.25
CA ASP A 117 10.09 8.59 -13.71
C ASP A 117 8.99 9.49 -14.30
N ALA A 118 7.73 9.34 -13.84
CA ALA A 118 6.61 10.20 -14.25
C ALA A 118 6.85 11.69 -13.93
N LEU A 119 7.39 12.00 -12.74
CA LEU A 119 7.72 13.37 -12.35
C LEU A 119 8.80 13.98 -13.25
N SER A 120 9.74 13.15 -13.72
CA SER A 120 10.82 13.58 -14.62
C SER A 120 10.31 13.92 -16.02
N ASP A 121 9.17 13.37 -16.46
CA ASP A 121 8.55 13.79 -17.72
C ASP A 121 7.76 15.09 -17.59
N ILE A 122 7.38 15.46 -16.36
CA ILE A 122 6.60 16.67 -16.07
C ILE A 122 7.49 17.89 -15.86
N GLY A 123 8.65 17.73 -15.21
CA GLY A 123 9.52 18.88 -14.93
C GLY A 123 10.79 18.54 -14.16
N ARG A 124 11.44 19.57 -13.63
CA ARG A 124 12.76 19.51 -12.97
C ARG A 124 12.67 20.11 -11.56
N PRO A 125 12.15 19.35 -10.58
CA PRO A 125 12.18 19.79 -9.19
C PRO A 125 13.60 19.96 -8.68
N ARG A 126 13.80 20.91 -7.76
CA ARG A 126 15.10 21.13 -7.11
C ARG A 126 15.42 19.97 -6.16
N VAL A 127 14.41 19.49 -5.45
CA VAL A 127 14.50 18.36 -4.52
C VAL A 127 13.22 17.55 -4.62
N VAL A 128 13.33 16.23 -4.62
CA VAL A 128 12.21 15.31 -4.43
C VAL A 128 12.39 14.60 -3.10
N ARG A 129 11.35 14.61 -2.28
CA ARG A 129 11.26 13.91 -1.00
C ARG A 129 10.07 12.95 -1.02
N LEU A 130 10.06 12.00 -0.10
CA LEU A 130 9.01 11.01 0.06
C LEU A 130 8.46 11.03 1.48
N ALA A 131 7.13 11.21 1.59
CA ALA A 131 6.38 11.00 2.82
C ALA A 131 5.49 9.76 2.67
N VAL A 132 5.50 8.88 3.68
CA VAL A 132 4.61 7.72 3.72
C VAL A 132 3.95 7.57 5.07
N LEU A 133 2.70 7.10 5.09
CA LEU A 133 2.03 6.78 6.34
C LEU A 133 2.71 5.56 7.01
N VAL A 134 3.01 4.52 6.24
CA VAL A 134 3.66 3.30 6.72
C VAL A 134 4.91 2.99 5.93
N ASP A 135 5.99 2.67 6.64
CA ASP A 135 7.14 1.97 6.09
C ASP A 135 7.13 0.52 6.60
N ARG A 136 7.01 -0.45 5.68
CA ARG A 136 6.96 -1.88 6.03
C ARG A 136 8.24 -2.67 5.76
N GLY A 137 9.31 -2.00 5.30
CA GLY A 137 10.56 -2.65 4.89
C GLY A 137 10.49 -3.41 3.56
N HIS A 138 11.40 -4.38 3.38
CA HIS A 138 11.52 -5.26 2.19
C HIS A 138 11.78 -4.50 0.87
N ARG A 139 12.76 -3.59 0.91
CA ARG A 139 13.16 -2.82 -0.26
C ARG A 139 13.80 -3.71 -1.31
N GLU A 140 13.36 -3.54 -2.56
CA GLU A 140 14.02 -4.09 -3.74
C GLU A 140 14.79 -3.00 -4.51
N LEU A 141 14.45 -1.73 -4.26
CA LEU A 141 15.12 -0.56 -4.79
C LEU A 141 15.71 0.28 -3.65
N PRO A 142 16.82 1.02 -3.88
CA PRO A 142 17.47 1.85 -2.85
C PRO A 142 16.68 3.14 -2.56
N ILE A 143 15.38 3.01 -2.27
CA ILE A 143 14.45 4.10 -2.01
C ILE A 143 14.08 4.08 -0.53
N ARG A 144 14.21 5.24 0.12
CA ARG A 144 13.80 5.47 1.50
C ARG A 144 12.85 6.66 1.56
N ALA A 145 11.95 6.65 2.54
CA ALA A 145 11.13 7.81 2.85
C ALA A 145 11.92 8.78 3.73
N ASP A 146 11.72 10.07 3.49
CA ASP A 146 12.22 11.15 4.34
C ASP A 146 11.32 11.33 5.57
N PHE A 147 10.01 11.12 5.39
CA PHE A 147 9.00 11.27 6.43
C PHE A 147 8.17 10.00 6.54
N VAL A 148 8.15 9.40 7.73
CA VAL A 148 7.46 8.13 7.98
C VAL A 148 6.48 8.29 9.13
N GLY A 149 5.22 7.93 8.91
CA GLY A 149 4.19 7.92 9.94
C GLY A 149 4.43 6.82 10.98
N LYS A 150 4.66 5.58 10.54
CA LYS A 150 5.06 4.47 11.38
C LYS A 150 5.94 3.46 10.63
N ASN A 151 7.03 3.05 11.26
CA ASN A 151 7.78 1.87 10.84
C ASN A 151 7.09 0.61 11.40
N LEU A 152 6.71 -0.30 10.52
CA LEU A 152 6.06 -1.57 10.85
C LEU A 152 6.90 -2.71 10.28
N PRO A 153 7.79 -3.33 11.09
CA PRO A 153 8.47 -4.55 10.68
C PRO A 153 7.41 -5.61 10.35
N THR A 154 7.48 -6.17 9.14
CA THR A 154 6.55 -7.21 8.67
C THR A 154 7.32 -8.40 8.11
N SER A 155 6.67 -9.55 7.98
CA SER A 155 7.09 -10.60 7.04
C SER A 155 6.72 -10.19 5.60
N THR A 156 7.37 -10.80 4.61
CA THR A 156 7.01 -10.66 3.19
C THR A 156 5.58 -11.15 2.90
N ASP A 157 5.12 -12.14 3.68
CA ASP A 157 3.79 -12.77 3.51
C ASP A 157 2.67 -11.98 4.21
N GLU A 158 3.02 -11.02 5.07
CA GLU A 158 2.04 -10.14 5.68
C GLU A 158 1.59 -9.06 4.70
N ARG A 159 0.32 -8.65 4.81
CA ARG A 159 -0.25 -7.55 4.04
C ARG A 159 -0.61 -6.40 4.96
N ILE A 160 -0.16 -5.20 4.57
CA ILE A 160 -0.60 -3.95 5.19
C ILE A 160 -1.84 -3.47 4.44
N ASN A 161 -2.94 -3.30 5.16
CA ASN A 161 -4.16 -2.70 4.64
C ASN A 161 -4.31 -1.31 5.24
N VAL A 162 -4.25 -0.28 4.41
CA VAL A 162 -4.59 1.10 4.81
C VAL A 162 -6.02 1.35 4.38
N ARG A 163 -6.86 1.79 5.31
CA ARG A 163 -8.25 2.20 5.06
C ARG A 163 -8.39 3.66 5.45
N LEU A 164 -8.95 4.46 4.57
CA LEU A 164 -9.20 5.89 4.79
C LEU A 164 -10.68 6.15 4.59
N SER A 165 -11.27 7.01 5.43
CA SER A 165 -12.71 7.28 5.42
C SER A 165 -13.22 7.83 4.08
N GLU A 166 -12.38 8.49 3.28
CA GLU A 166 -12.74 8.98 1.94
C GLU A 166 -13.00 7.86 0.92
N VAL A 167 -12.55 6.63 1.18
CA VAL A 167 -12.67 5.50 0.25
C VAL A 167 -13.35 4.29 0.88
N ASP A 168 -13.14 4.06 2.18
CA ASP A 168 -13.39 2.77 2.83
C ASP A 168 -14.44 2.83 3.97
N GLU A 169 -15.05 3.99 4.24
CA GLU A 169 -15.97 4.27 5.38
C GLU A 169 -15.39 3.99 6.79
N LEU A 170 -14.14 3.52 6.84
CA LEU A 170 -13.38 3.17 8.03
C LEU A 170 -11.99 3.78 7.92
N GLU A 171 -11.42 4.16 9.06
CA GLU A 171 -10.08 4.73 9.11
C GLU A 171 -9.17 3.95 10.08
N GLU A 172 -8.32 3.12 9.50
CA GLU A 172 -7.34 2.32 10.23
C GLU A 172 -6.20 1.83 9.33
N VAL A 173 -5.12 1.37 9.96
CA VAL A 173 -4.16 0.47 9.31
C VAL A 173 -4.17 -0.87 10.03
N SER A 174 -4.28 -1.96 9.27
CA SER A 174 -4.22 -3.32 9.80
C SER A 174 -3.19 -4.18 9.08
N ILE A 175 -2.68 -5.20 9.79
CA ILE A 175 -1.77 -6.21 9.27
C ILE A 175 -2.51 -7.54 9.20
N GLU A 176 -2.50 -8.20 8.04
CA GLU A 176 -3.03 -9.54 7.85
C GLU A 176 -1.88 -10.51 7.52
N GLY A 177 -1.68 -11.53 8.35
CA GLY A 177 -0.75 -12.63 8.06
C GLY A 177 -1.36 -13.68 7.14
N PRO A 178 -0.55 -14.63 6.63
CA PRO A 178 -1.06 -15.75 5.82
C PRO A 178 -2.17 -16.48 6.58
N ARG A 179 -3.25 -16.82 5.87
CA ARG A 179 -4.32 -17.65 6.44
C ARG A 179 -3.71 -19.02 6.70
N ASP A 180 -3.76 -19.45 7.96
CA ASP A 180 -3.36 -20.79 8.35
C ASP A 180 -4.41 -21.77 7.79
N GLU A 181 -4.16 -22.34 6.61
CA GLU A 181 -5.08 -23.30 5.97
C GLU A 181 -5.15 -24.65 6.73
N THR A 182 -4.44 -24.80 7.84
CA THR A 182 -4.27 -26.08 8.55
C THR A 182 -5.34 -26.41 9.60
N ARG A 183 -6.47 -25.67 9.68
CA ARG A 183 -7.56 -25.95 10.65
C ARG A 183 -8.85 -26.53 10.07
N VAL A 184 -8.79 -27.21 8.91
CA VAL A 184 -9.87 -28.09 8.44
C VAL A 184 -9.36 -29.50 8.17
N THR A 185 -8.84 -30.17 9.20
CA THR A 185 -8.89 -31.63 9.28
C THR A 185 -9.01 -32.02 10.74
N GLY A 186 -10.24 -32.20 11.18
CA GLY A 186 -10.53 -32.56 12.56
C GLY A 186 -12.03 -32.67 12.79
N ASP A 187 -12.69 -33.56 12.07
CA ASP A 187 -13.50 -34.63 12.67
C ASP A 187 -14.14 -35.49 11.57
N ALA A 188 -13.54 -36.65 11.31
CA ALA A 188 -14.23 -37.78 10.69
C ALA A 188 -13.54 -39.05 11.18
N ALA A 189 -14.12 -39.65 12.23
CA ALA A 189 -13.78 -40.96 12.74
C ALA A 189 -13.70 -42.02 11.60
N PRO A 190 -12.86 -43.05 11.74
CA PRO A 190 -12.75 -44.09 10.72
C PRO A 190 -14.07 -44.89 10.68
N ARG A 191 -14.73 -44.92 9.53
CA ARG A 191 -15.78 -45.91 9.28
C ARG A 191 -15.11 -47.26 9.10
N VAL A 192 -15.32 -48.14 10.07
CA VAL A 192 -15.04 -49.57 9.97
C VAL A 192 -15.88 -50.12 8.83
N PHE A 193 -15.25 -50.49 7.71
CA PHE A 193 -15.87 -51.34 6.71
C PHE A 193 -15.91 -52.76 7.27
N HIS A 194 -17.12 -53.24 7.54
CA HIS A 194 -17.40 -54.64 7.79
C HIS A 194 -17.67 -55.26 6.41
N ASP A 195 -16.63 -55.78 5.75
CA ASP A 195 -16.83 -56.63 4.57
C ASP A 195 -17.10 -58.05 5.08
N ALA A 196 -18.36 -58.45 4.98
CA ALA A 196 -18.79 -59.82 5.14
C ALA A 196 -18.18 -60.67 4.02
N PHE A 197 -17.39 -61.66 4.42
CA PHE A 197 -17.07 -62.82 3.61
C PHE A 197 -18.37 -63.54 3.26
N ASP A 198 -18.70 -63.63 1.97
CA ASP A 198 -19.65 -64.60 1.45
C ASP A 198 -18.84 -65.80 0.93
N GLU A 199 -19.06 -66.95 1.55
CA GLU A 199 -18.36 -68.20 1.29
C GLU A 199 -18.82 -68.80 -0.05
N GLY A 200 -17.85 -69.22 -0.85
CA GLY A 200 -18.10 -69.91 -2.10
C GLY A 200 -18.78 -71.27 -1.90
N SER A 201 -19.57 -71.64 -2.90
CA SER A 201 -19.72 -73.04 -3.29
C SER A 201 -19.93 -73.09 -4.79
N ASP A 202 -18.90 -73.55 -5.51
CA ASP A 202 -19.08 -74.35 -6.71
C ASP A 202 -17.74 -75.03 -7.02
N GLU A 203 -17.74 -76.34 -6.81
CA GLU A 203 -16.71 -77.31 -7.16
C GLU A 203 -17.43 -78.55 -7.74
N PRO A 204 -16.73 -79.49 -8.39
CA PRO A 204 -16.52 -79.49 -9.83
C PRO A 204 -17.03 -80.78 -10.49
N ASP A 205 -17.13 -80.80 -11.83
CA ASP A 205 -16.88 -81.99 -12.68
C ASP A 205 -16.96 -81.54 -14.15
N GLY A 206 -16.14 -81.94 -15.11
CA GLY A 206 -15.29 -83.13 -15.20
C GLY A 206 -15.47 -83.74 -16.59
N GLY A 207 -14.48 -83.53 -17.49
CA GLY A 207 -14.27 -84.34 -18.70
C GLY A 207 -15.15 -84.04 -19.93
N THR A 208 -14.80 -84.36 -21.18
CA THR A 208 -13.66 -85.08 -21.77
C THR A 208 -13.67 -84.82 -23.29
N ARG A 209 -12.48 -84.64 -23.87
CA ARG A 209 -12.09 -84.76 -25.31
C ARG A 209 -12.56 -83.71 -26.30
#